data_AF-A0A2S9G4U7-F1
#
_entry.id   AF-A0A2S9G4U7-F1
#
_cell.length_a   1.000
_cell.length_b   1.000
_cell.length_c   1.000
_cell.angle_alpha   90.00
_cell.angle_beta   90.00
_cell.angle_gamma   90.00
#
_symmetry.space_group_name_H-M   'P 1'
#
loop_
_entity.id
_entity.type
_entity.pdbx_description
1 polymer ?
#
loop_
_entity_poly.entity_id
_entity_poly.type
_entity_poly.pdbx_seq_one_letter_code
_entity_poly.pdbx_strand_id
1 'polypeptide(L)'
;LAPRQALSGPALPPVLEATAVAQAHGLINGEHVEVIRKTMAKWPGFVDAPTRERIEVDLVRTAVGVGPKELKDTADLTLFLLDQD
;
A
#
# COMPACT_ATOMS: atom_id res chain seq x y z
N LEU A 1 -10.10 -6.58 10.86
CA LEU A 1 -10.03 -5.16 10.44
C LEU A 1 -11.45 -4.62 10.51
N ALA A 2 -11.81 -3.91 11.59
CA ALA A 2 -13.15 -3.36 11.74
C ALA A 2 -13.29 -2.03 10.97
N PRO A 3 -14.44 -1.74 10.35
CA PRO A 3 -14.69 -0.47 9.69
C PRO A 3 -14.81 0.65 10.74
N ARG A 4 -14.10 1.77 10.55
CA ARG A 4 -14.26 2.97 11.39
C ARG A 4 -15.48 3.75 10.87
N GLN A 5 -16.47 3.94 11.73
CA GLN A 5 -17.60 4.84 11.46
C GLN A 5 -17.12 6.29 11.35
N ALA A 6 -17.51 6.97 10.28
CA ALA A 6 -17.38 8.41 10.12
C ALA A 6 -18.61 9.10 10.73
N LEU A 7 -18.40 10.01 11.68
CA LEU A 7 -19.42 11.00 12.03
C LEU A 7 -19.52 12.00 10.86
N SER A 8 -20.58 11.85 10.08
CA SER A 8 -21.04 12.77 9.02
C SER A 8 -20.10 12.97 7.83
N GLY A 9 -20.12 12.01 6.91
CA GLY A 9 -19.58 12.13 5.55
C GLY A 9 -19.69 10.79 4.81
N PRO A 10 -19.79 10.75 3.47
CA PRO A 10 -19.72 9.49 2.73
C PRO A 10 -18.43 8.76 3.13
N ALA A 11 -18.49 7.43 3.23
CA ALA A 11 -17.34 6.61 3.56
C ALA A 11 -16.17 7.04 2.67
N LEU A 12 -15.15 7.65 3.29
CA LEU A 12 -13.95 8.03 2.58
C LEU A 12 -13.38 6.76 1.96
N PRO A 13 -13.01 6.77 0.67
CA PRO A 13 -12.36 5.62 0.06
C PRO A 13 -11.16 5.26 0.94
N PRO A 14 -10.91 3.95 1.19
CA PRO A 14 -9.77 3.54 1.98
C PRO A 14 -8.52 4.19 1.37
N VAL A 15 -7.62 4.68 2.24
CA VAL A 15 -6.33 5.30 1.84
C VAL A 15 -5.47 4.36 0.98
N LEU A 16 -5.86 3.08 0.89
CA LEU A 16 -5.25 2.03 0.10
C LEU A 16 -6.33 1.13 -0.53
N GLU A 17 -6.94 1.57 -1.64
CA GLU A 17 -8.04 0.86 -2.28
C GLU A 17 -7.58 -0.46 -2.94
N ALA A 18 -6.46 -0.44 -3.67
CA ALA A 18 -5.94 -1.65 -4.32
C ALA A 18 -5.57 -2.73 -3.30
N THR A 19 -5.03 -2.31 -2.15
CA THR A 19 -4.67 -3.19 -1.04
C THR A 19 -5.91 -3.80 -0.40
N ALA A 20 -6.95 -2.99 -0.18
CA ALA A 20 -8.23 -3.46 0.38
C ALA A 20 -8.90 -4.48 -0.56
N VAL A 21 -8.91 -4.22 -1.86
CA VAL A 21 -9.43 -5.14 -2.89
C VAL A 21 -8.63 -6.45 -2.87
N ALA A 22 -7.31 -6.40 -2.97
CA ALA A 22 -6.48 -7.61 -2.98
C ALA A 22 -6.63 -8.45 -1.71
N GLN A 23 -6.76 -7.81 -0.54
CA GLN A 23 -7.04 -8.50 0.71
C GLN A 23 -8.42 -9.15 0.71
N ALA A 24 -9.46 -8.43 0.25
CA ALA A 24 -10.83 -8.95 0.18
C ALA A 24 -10.94 -10.17 -0.75
N HIS A 25 -10.16 -10.19 -1.83
CA HIS A 25 -10.04 -11.33 -2.75
C HIS A 25 -9.15 -12.46 -2.22
N GLY A 26 -8.51 -12.30 -1.07
CA GLY A 26 -7.59 -13.30 -0.50
C GLY A 26 -6.28 -13.45 -1.28
N LEU A 27 -5.94 -12.49 -2.13
CA LEU A 27 -4.70 -12.50 -2.92
C LEU A 27 -3.47 -12.14 -2.06
N ILE A 28 -3.69 -11.41 -0.97
CA ILE A 28 -2.65 -11.00 -0.03
C ILE A 28 -3.10 -11.22 1.42
N ASN A 29 -2.15 -11.44 2.33
CA ASN A 29 -2.42 -11.66 3.74
C ASN A 29 -2.22 -10.37 4.58
N GLY A 30 -2.45 -10.44 5.89
CA GLY A 30 -2.29 -9.29 6.78
C GLY A 30 -0.86 -8.73 6.84
N GLU A 31 0.17 -9.57 6.64
CA GLU A 31 1.57 -9.14 6.61
C GLU A 31 1.88 -8.32 5.36
N HIS A 32 1.34 -8.72 4.19
CA HIS A 32 1.43 -7.91 2.97
C HIS A 32 0.79 -6.54 3.16
N VAL A 33 -0.39 -6.47 3.79
CA VAL A 33 -1.08 -5.21 4.07
C VAL A 33 -0.24 -4.31 4.98
N GLU A 34 0.38 -4.88 6.03
CA GLU A 34 1.29 -4.16 6.93
C GLU A 34 2.50 -3.59 6.18
N VAL A 35 3.12 -4.36 5.29
CA VAL A 35 4.27 -3.92 4.49
C VAL A 35 3.86 -2.80 3.55
N ILE A 36 2.78 -2.97 2.77
CA ILE A 36 2.29 -1.94 1.84
C ILE A 36 1.97 -0.63 2.58
N ARG A 37 1.30 -0.71 3.73
CA ARG A 37 1.01 0.47 4.58
C ARG A 37 2.28 1.18 5.03
N LYS A 38 3.28 0.44 5.51
CA LYS A 38 4.55 1.00 5.98
C LYS A 38 5.33 1.64 4.83
N THR A 39 5.36 0.99 3.68
CA THR A 39 5.99 1.53 2.46
C THR A 39 5.32 2.82 2.05
N MET A 40 4.00 2.83 1.86
CA MET A 40 3.26 4.03 1.44
C MET A 40 3.39 5.20 2.43
N ALA A 41 3.56 4.93 3.73
CA ALA A 41 3.79 5.95 4.74
C ALA A 41 5.19 6.59 4.68
N LYS A 42 6.18 5.92 4.08
CA LYS A 42 7.55 6.44 3.91
C LYS A 42 7.68 7.37 2.70
N TRP A 43 6.71 7.39 1.78
CA TRP A 43 6.77 8.25 0.60
C TRP A 43 6.60 9.73 0.97
N PRO A 44 7.42 10.62 0.38
CA PRO A 44 7.40 12.02 0.74
C PRO A 44 6.08 12.70 0.35
N GLY A 45 5.73 13.74 1.12
CA GLY A 45 4.48 14.51 0.97
C GLY A 45 4.30 15.19 -0.38
N PHE A 46 5.38 15.40 -1.13
CA PHE A 46 5.37 16.03 -2.45
C PHE A 46 4.89 15.12 -3.57
N VAL A 47 4.75 13.81 -3.33
CA VAL A 47 4.27 12.86 -4.34
C VAL A 47 2.76 13.02 -4.47
N ASP A 48 2.29 13.37 -5.66
CA ASP A 48 0.87 13.57 -5.94
C ASP A 48 0.02 12.31 -5.72
N ALA A 49 -1.26 12.50 -5.39
CA ALA A 49 -2.24 11.43 -5.20
C ALA A 49 -2.27 10.37 -6.34
N PRO A 50 -2.38 10.73 -7.63
CA PRO A 50 -2.41 9.73 -8.70
C PRO A 50 -1.13 8.90 -8.81
N THR A 51 0.02 9.49 -8.44
CA THR A 51 1.29 8.77 -8.40
C THR A 51 1.30 7.77 -7.25
N ARG A 52 0.80 8.16 -6.07
CA ARG A 52 0.67 7.26 -4.91
C ARG A 52 -0.27 6.08 -5.19
N GLU A 53 -1.38 6.31 -5.87
CA GLU A 53 -2.30 5.23 -6.27
C GLU A 53 -1.63 4.23 -7.22
N ARG A 54 -0.86 4.71 -8.20
CA ARG A 54 -0.11 3.84 -9.11
C ARG A 54 0.92 2.99 -8.37
N ILE A 55 1.65 3.59 -7.44
CA ILE A 55 2.64 2.88 -6.60
C ILE A 55 1.94 1.81 -5.76
N GLU A 56 0.79 2.13 -5.17
CA GLU A 56 0.02 1.17 -4.40
C GLU A 56 -0.36 -0.04 -5.26
N VAL A 57 -0.90 0.18 -6.46
CA VAL A 57 -1.27 -0.90 -7.37
C VAL A 57 -0.07 -1.77 -7.74
N ASP A 58 1.10 -1.17 -7.92
CA ASP A 58 2.33 -1.89 -8.25
C ASP A 58 2.85 -2.75 -7.08
N LEU A 59 2.80 -2.20 -5.87
CA LEU A 59 3.11 -2.94 -4.64
C LEU A 59 2.15 -4.11 -4.43
N VAL A 60 0.85 -3.91 -4.68
CA VAL A 60 -0.16 -4.97 -4.60
C VAL A 60 0.12 -6.06 -5.64
N ARG A 61 0.39 -5.69 -6.90
CA ARG A 61 0.73 -6.66 -7.95
C ARG A 61 1.95 -7.50 -7.58
N THR A 62 2.96 -6.87 -7.01
CA THR A 62 4.15 -7.55 -6.52
C THR A 62 3.79 -8.50 -5.37
N ALA A 63 3.01 -8.04 -4.39
CA ALA A 63 2.58 -8.81 -3.22
C ALA A 63 1.76 -10.06 -3.56
N VAL A 64 1.08 -10.11 -4.70
CA VAL A 64 0.37 -11.31 -5.16
C VAL A 64 1.33 -12.41 -5.60
N GLY A 65 2.52 -12.05 -6.10
CA GLY A 65 3.50 -12.99 -6.64
C GLY A 65 4.65 -13.35 -5.70
N VAL A 66 4.84 -12.61 -4.60
CA VAL A 66 5.98 -12.78 -3.69
C VAL A 66 5.53 -12.90 -2.23
N GLY A 67 6.39 -13.46 -1.38
CA GLY A 67 6.13 -13.48 0.06
C GLY A 67 6.31 -12.10 0.71
N PRO A 68 5.83 -11.89 1.96
CA PRO A 68 5.83 -10.58 2.60
C PRO A 68 7.22 -10.04 2.89
N LYS A 69 8.20 -10.91 3.08
CA LYS A 69 9.61 -10.54 3.22
C LYS A 69 10.18 -9.97 1.92
N GLU A 70 9.98 -10.66 0.81
CA GLU A 70 10.45 -10.23 -0.52
C GLU A 70 9.79 -8.91 -0.95
N LEU A 71 8.50 -8.75 -0.64
CA LEU A 71 7.77 -7.50 -0.86
C LEU A 71 8.41 -6.35 -0.08
N LYS A 72 8.81 -6.60 1.17
CA LYS A 72 9.46 -5.60 2.02
C LYS A 72 10.84 -5.22 1.48
N ASP A 73 11.67 -6.18 1.10
CA ASP A 73 13.00 -5.93 0.51
C ASP A 73 12.88 -5.11 -0.79
N THR A 74 11.92 -5.46 -1.65
CA THR A 74 11.65 -4.71 -2.89
C THR A 74 11.23 -3.27 -2.58
N ALA A 75 10.32 -3.09 -1.63
CA ALA A 75 9.85 -1.77 -1.22
C ALA A 75 10.92 -0.90 -0.57
N ASP A 76 11.76 -1.46 0.31
CA ASP A 76 12.88 -0.73 0.92
C ASP A 76 13.94 -0.37 -0.13
N LEU A 77 14.22 -1.24 -1.11
CA LEU A 77 15.10 -0.91 -2.24
C LEU A 77 14.56 0.25 -3.09
N THR A 78 13.26 0.24 -3.43
CA THR A 78 12.63 1.32 -4.19
C THR A 78 12.71 2.65 -3.44
N LEU A 79 12.47 2.65 -2.13
CA LEU A 79 12.59 3.85 -1.30
C LEU A 79 14.04 4.33 -1.18
N PHE A 80 15.00 3.41 -1.03
CA PHE A 80 16.41 3.74 -1.00
C PHE A 80 16.86 4.43 -2.30
N LEU A 81 16.46 3.91 -3.46
CA LEU A 81 16.78 4.51 -4.74
C LEU A 81 16.11 5.88 -4.95
N LEU A 82 14.96 6.13 -4.32
CA LEU A 82 14.25 7.41 -4.37
C LEU A 82 14.87 8.47 -3.45
N ASP A 83 15.50 8.07 -2.33
CA ASP A 83 16.15 8.97 -1.36
C ASP A 83 17.54 9.45 -1.82
N GLN A 84 18.12 8.80 -2.83
CA GLN A 84 19.45 9.14 -3.37
C GLN A 84 19.48 10.29 -4.39
N ASP A 85 18.34 10.95 -4.65
CA ASP A 85 18.23 12.09 -5.59
C ASP A 85 18.10 13.44 -4.85
#